data_AF-A0A1X7G062-F1
#
_entry.id   AF-A0A1X7G062-F1
#
_cell.length_a   1.000
_cell.length_b   1.000
_cell.length_c   1.000
_cell.angle_alpha   90.00
_cell.angle_beta   90.00
_cell.angle_gamma   90.00
#
_symmetry.space_group_name_H-M   'P 1'
#
loop_
_entity.id
_entity.type
_entity.pdbx_description
1 polymer ?
#
loop_
_entity_poly.entity_id
_entity_poly.type
_entity_poly.pdbx_seq_one_letter_code
_entity_poly.pdbx_strand_id
1 'polypeptide(L)'
;MRLPRLLPALTALSLLAAPVAAAESVADGQGEADYHAWLARSPDARAKVIAFRTHLEAQAVADVLPTWQLVRTASMWRECGGPRFEVAPFTEWAHVVKTLKFVRNHVAPVIGPVEAVSGYRNEGLNQCSGGAKESAHRHFFAIDMVPIQAITREAMIRSLCAIHRWRGEGYDIGLGFYSGTRFHVDSKRFRKWGPDGTGATSPCNAA
;
A
#
# COMPACT_ATOMS: atom_id res chain seq x y z
N MET A 1 30.82 -9.58 68.60
CA MET A 1 31.07 -9.74 67.14
C MET A 1 29.72 -9.66 66.42
N ARG A 2 29.51 -8.63 65.59
CA ARG A 2 28.28 -8.44 64.79
C ARG A 2 28.55 -8.94 63.37
N LEU A 3 27.75 -9.89 62.87
CA LEU A 3 27.77 -10.27 61.46
C LEU A 3 27.04 -9.22 60.60
N PRO A 4 27.54 -8.87 59.40
CA PRO A 4 26.84 -7.99 58.49
C PRO A 4 25.75 -8.77 57.73
N ARG A 5 24.56 -8.17 57.61
CA ARG A 5 23.50 -8.64 56.72
C ARG A 5 23.79 -8.15 55.30
N LEU A 6 23.99 -9.08 54.36
CA LEU A 6 24.00 -8.80 52.92
C LEU A 6 22.55 -8.73 52.42
N LEU A 7 22.15 -7.58 51.88
CA LEU A 7 20.91 -7.43 51.13
C LEU A 7 21.13 -7.84 49.67
N PRO A 8 20.21 -8.60 49.05
CA PRO A 8 20.31 -8.95 47.65
C PRO A 8 19.93 -7.73 46.78
N ALA A 9 20.80 -7.37 45.84
CA ALA A 9 20.51 -6.36 44.84
C ALA A 9 19.55 -6.94 43.79
N LEU A 10 18.28 -6.53 43.82
CA LEU A 10 17.35 -6.78 42.73
C LEU A 10 17.77 -5.92 41.53
N THR A 11 18.28 -6.56 40.49
CA THR A 11 18.46 -5.96 39.16
C THR A 11 17.11 -5.96 38.47
N ALA A 12 16.47 -4.80 38.39
CA ALA A 12 15.25 -4.61 37.62
C ALA A 12 15.59 -4.68 36.12
N LEU A 13 15.16 -5.75 35.45
CA LEU A 13 15.28 -5.90 34.01
C LEU A 13 14.19 -5.05 33.34
N SER A 14 14.53 -3.80 32.99
CA SER A 14 13.64 -2.91 32.25
C SER A 14 13.44 -3.44 30.82
N LEU A 15 12.29 -4.05 30.56
CA LEU A 15 11.80 -4.36 29.21
C LEU A 15 11.50 -3.04 28.48
N LEU A 16 12.46 -2.56 27.68
CA LEU A 16 12.25 -1.50 26.71
C LEU A 16 11.32 -2.02 25.62
N ALA A 17 10.04 -1.68 25.68
CA ALA A 17 9.12 -1.87 24.57
C ALA A 17 9.65 -1.09 23.37
N ALA A 18 9.94 -1.78 22.27
CA ALA A 18 10.33 -1.13 21.02
C ALA A 18 9.22 -0.16 20.59
N PRO A 19 9.56 1.05 20.10
CA PRO A 19 8.56 1.99 19.65
C PRO A 19 7.80 1.37 18.48
N VAL A 20 6.48 1.24 18.65
CA VAL A 20 5.57 0.93 17.55
C VAL A 20 5.65 2.12 16.60
N ALA A 21 6.17 1.90 15.39
CA ALA A 21 6.21 2.94 14.37
C ALA A 21 4.78 3.45 14.14
N ALA A 22 4.59 4.77 14.22
CA ALA A 22 3.34 5.40 13.85
C ALA A 22 3.01 5.03 12.39
N ALA A 23 1.73 4.78 12.10
CA ALA A 23 1.27 4.47 10.76
C ALA A 23 1.69 5.60 9.79
N GLU A 24 2.29 5.22 8.67
CA GLU A 24 2.73 6.17 7.63
C GLU A 24 1.50 6.90 7.08
N SER A 25 1.46 8.23 7.22
CA SER A 25 0.24 9.01 6.96
C SER A 25 0.02 9.25 5.46
N VAL A 26 -1.25 9.34 5.06
CA VAL A 26 -1.69 9.78 3.74
C VAL A 26 -1.11 11.16 3.41
N ALA A 27 -0.78 11.41 2.13
CA ALA A 27 -0.35 12.72 1.70
C ALA A 27 -1.46 13.78 1.87
N ASP A 28 -1.10 14.96 2.35
CA ASP A 28 -2.04 16.05 2.62
C ASP A 28 -2.88 16.42 1.39
N GLY A 29 -4.20 16.54 1.57
CA GLY A 29 -5.13 16.92 0.51
C GLY A 29 -5.65 15.76 -0.35
N GLN A 30 -5.39 14.51 0.05
CA GLN A 30 -5.90 13.28 -0.58
C GLN A 30 -6.84 12.48 0.33
N GLY A 31 -7.44 13.13 1.34
CA GLY A 31 -8.43 12.51 2.23
C GLY A 31 -9.82 12.34 1.59
N GLU A 32 -10.73 11.67 2.29
CA GLU A 32 -12.10 11.46 1.81
C GLU A 32 -12.87 12.78 1.62
N ALA A 33 -12.69 13.74 2.52
CA ALA A 33 -13.28 15.08 2.39
C ALA A 33 -12.80 15.80 1.10
N ASP A 34 -11.52 15.67 0.76
CA ASP A 34 -10.94 16.21 -0.48
C ASP A 34 -11.52 15.56 -1.72
N TYR A 35 -11.73 14.25 -1.67
CA TYR A 35 -12.37 13.49 -2.72
C TYR A 35 -13.80 13.99 -2.97
N HIS A 36 -14.61 14.15 -1.90
CA HIS A 36 -15.95 14.71 -2.04
C HIS A 36 -15.95 16.13 -2.59
N ALA A 37 -15.01 16.98 -2.15
CA ALA A 37 -14.86 18.33 -2.68
C ALA A 37 -14.45 18.35 -4.16
N TRP A 38 -13.64 17.38 -4.60
CA TRP A 38 -13.29 17.21 -6.02
C TRP A 38 -14.51 16.80 -6.86
N LEU A 39 -15.28 15.82 -6.39
CA LEU A 39 -16.51 15.37 -7.04
C LEU A 39 -17.55 16.49 -7.16
N ALA A 40 -17.74 17.28 -6.10
CA ALA A 40 -18.68 18.38 -6.09
C ALA A 40 -18.40 19.41 -7.20
N ARG A 41 -17.12 19.62 -7.54
CA ARG A 41 -16.68 20.60 -8.56
C ARG A 41 -16.59 20.02 -9.98
N SER A 42 -16.68 18.70 -10.16
CA SER A 42 -16.50 18.06 -11.47
C SER A 42 -17.59 17.01 -11.74
N PRO A 43 -18.62 17.37 -12.54
CA PRO A 43 -19.62 16.40 -13.04
C PRO A 43 -18.97 15.22 -13.77
N ASP A 44 -17.95 15.46 -14.59
CA ASP A 44 -17.26 14.41 -15.34
C ASP A 44 -16.53 13.42 -14.42
N ALA A 45 -15.85 13.93 -13.39
CA ALA A 45 -15.22 13.07 -12.37
C ALA A 45 -16.26 12.20 -11.66
N ARG A 46 -17.42 12.78 -11.29
CA ARG A 46 -18.53 12.02 -10.69
C ARG A 46 -19.01 10.90 -11.60
N ALA A 47 -19.26 11.19 -12.88
CA ALA A 47 -19.69 10.18 -13.84
C ALA A 47 -18.66 9.05 -13.98
N LYS A 48 -17.37 9.40 -14.11
CA LYS A 48 -16.27 8.41 -14.20
C LYS A 48 -16.14 7.56 -12.94
N VAL A 49 -16.27 8.15 -11.75
CA VAL A 49 -16.23 7.43 -10.47
C VAL A 49 -17.40 6.47 -10.33
N ILE A 50 -18.62 6.89 -10.70
CA ILE A 50 -19.80 6.02 -10.67
C ILE A 50 -19.60 4.82 -11.61
N ALA A 51 -19.12 5.06 -12.83
CA ALA A 51 -18.84 4.00 -13.80
C ALA A 51 -17.74 3.06 -13.31
N PHE A 52 -16.64 3.59 -12.74
CA PHE A 52 -15.56 2.79 -12.19
C PHE A 52 -16.04 1.93 -11.01
N ARG A 53 -16.81 2.51 -10.08
CA ARG A 53 -17.40 1.75 -8.96
C ARG A 53 -18.33 0.65 -9.46
N THR A 54 -19.18 0.93 -10.45
CA THR A 54 -20.05 -0.06 -11.07
C THR A 54 -19.25 -1.23 -11.66
N HIS A 55 -18.10 -0.94 -12.29
CA HIS A 55 -17.19 -1.98 -12.76
C HIS A 55 -16.64 -2.83 -11.61
N LEU A 56 -16.19 -2.20 -10.52
CA LEU A 56 -15.71 -2.94 -9.34
C LEU A 56 -16.80 -3.81 -8.70
N GLU A 57 -18.05 -3.34 -8.68
CA GLU A 57 -19.21 -4.10 -8.17
C GLU A 57 -19.49 -5.31 -9.07
N ALA A 58 -19.50 -5.14 -10.38
CA ALA A 58 -19.65 -6.23 -11.35
C ALA A 58 -18.51 -7.28 -11.26
N GLN A 59 -17.33 -6.87 -10.80
CA GLN A 59 -16.17 -7.74 -10.57
C GLN A 59 -16.11 -8.31 -9.14
N ALA A 60 -17.10 -7.99 -8.30
CA ALA A 60 -17.16 -8.34 -6.88
C ALA A 60 -15.88 -7.97 -6.11
N VAL A 61 -15.38 -6.75 -6.33
CA VAL A 61 -14.19 -6.20 -5.63
C VAL A 61 -14.38 -4.75 -5.14
N ALA A 62 -15.61 -4.21 -5.18
CA ALA A 62 -15.90 -2.84 -4.73
C ALA A 62 -15.78 -2.63 -3.21
N ASP A 63 -15.82 -3.71 -2.44
CA ASP A 63 -15.74 -3.74 -0.98
C ASP A 63 -14.31 -3.94 -0.45
N VAL A 64 -13.34 -4.21 -1.32
CA VAL A 64 -11.95 -4.49 -0.93
C VAL A 64 -11.26 -3.25 -0.37
N LEU A 65 -11.43 -2.12 -1.04
CA LEU A 65 -10.89 -0.82 -0.66
C LEU A 65 -11.88 0.28 -1.09
N PRO A 66 -12.03 1.36 -0.31
CA PRO A 66 -12.91 2.46 -0.69
C PRO A 66 -12.53 3.06 -2.06
N THR A 67 -13.52 3.34 -2.91
CA THR A 67 -13.27 3.90 -4.25
C THR A 67 -12.44 5.18 -4.21
N TRP A 68 -12.63 6.03 -3.19
CA TRP A 68 -11.87 7.27 -3.02
C TRP A 68 -10.37 7.04 -2.79
N GLN A 69 -9.98 5.92 -2.19
CA GLN A 69 -8.58 5.53 -2.06
C GLN A 69 -8.03 4.96 -3.38
N LEU A 70 -8.86 4.22 -4.13
CA LEU A 70 -8.45 3.63 -5.43
C LEU A 70 -8.21 4.67 -6.52
N VAL A 71 -8.89 5.82 -6.46
CA VAL A 71 -8.67 6.94 -7.38
C VAL A 71 -7.65 7.95 -6.87
N ARG A 72 -7.03 7.71 -5.70
CA ARG A 72 -5.90 8.48 -5.20
C ARG A 72 -4.68 8.24 -6.10
N THR A 73 -4.02 9.30 -6.53
CA THR A 73 -2.87 9.21 -7.44
C THR A 73 -1.56 8.99 -6.68
N ALA A 74 -0.43 9.56 -7.12
CA ALA A 74 0.83 9.50 -6.38
C ALA A 74 0.76 10.35 -5.10
N SER A 75 1.50 9.95 -4.06
CA SER A 75 1.65 10.76 -2.84
C SER A 75 2.33 12.09 -3.12
N MET A 76 3.23 12.13 -4.11
CA MET A 76 3.92 13.34 -4.58
C MET A 76 3.08 14.21 -5.54
N TRP A 77 1.75 14.06 -5.55
CA TRP A 77 0.90 14.78 -6.50
C TRP A 77 1.11 16.29 -6.43
N ARG A 78 1.35 16.84 -5.23
CA ARG A 78 1.47 18.28 -5.01
C ARG A 78 2.79 18.81 -5.53
N GLU A 79 3.89 18.14 -5.20
CA GLU A 79 5.25 18.44 -5.65
C GLU A 79 5.35 18.32 -7.17
N CYS A 80 4.60 17.38 -7.75
CA CYS A 80 4.54 17.16 -9.19
C CYS A 80 3.53 18.06 -9.92
N GLY A 81 2.76 18.91 -9.22
CA GLY A 81 1.66 19.67 -9.82
C GLY A 81 0.61 18.78 -10.52
N GLY A 82 0.54 17.51 -10.14
CA GLY A 82 -0.35 16.51 -10.72
C GLY A 82 -1.73 16.50 -10.06
N PRO A 83 -2.69 15.76 -10.64
CA PRO A 83 -4.00 15.62 -10.04
C PRO A 83 -3.92 14.82 -8.74
N ARG A 84 -4.56 15.29 -7.68
CA ARG A 84 -4.69 14.55 -6.40
C ARG A 84 -5.55 13.28 -6.52
N PHE A 85 -6.57 13.32 -7.38
CA PHE A 85 -7.45 12.19 -7.69
C PHE A 85 -7.60 12.08 -9.21
N GLU A 86 -7.61 10.86 -9.70
CA GLU A 86 -7.82 10.57 -11.12
C GLU A 86 -8.44 9.18 -11.28
N VAL A 87 -9.47 9.07 -12.11
CA VAL A 87 -9.99 7.76 -12.52
C VAL A 87 -9.15 7.30 -13.69
N ALA A 88 -8.57 6.10 -13.59
CA ALA A 88 -7.82 5.49 -14.69
C ALA A 88 -8.66 5.41 -15.97
N PRO A 89 -8.03 5.40 -17.16
CA PRO A 89 -8.74 5.09 -18.41
C PRO A 89 -9.51 3.77 -18.31
N PHE A 90 -10.69 3.69 -18.92
CA PHE A 90 -11.57 2.52 -18.78
C PHE A 90 -10.90 1.22 -19.25
N THR A 91 -9.97 1.30 -20.21
CA THR A 91 -9.19 0.17 -20.73
C THR A 91 -8.26 -0.44 -19.69
N GLU A 92 -7.97 0.27 -18.60
CA GLU A 92 -7.06 -0.17 -17.54
C GLU A 92 -7.80 -0.77 -16.33
N TRP A 93 -9.13 -0.66 -16.26
CA TRP A 93 -9.88 -1.05 -15.06
C TRP A 93 -9.80 -2.55 -14.74
N ALA A 94 -9.78 -3.40 -15.78
CA ALA A 94 -9.69 -4.85 -15.58
C ALA A 94 -8.38 -5.26 -14.89
N HIS A 95 -7.30 -4.49 -15.06
CA HIS A 95 -5.98 -4.81 -14.51
C HIS A 95 -5.93 -4.78 -12.99
N VAL A 96 -6.69 -3.88 -12.33
CA VAL A 96 -6.67 -3.77 -10.87
C VAL A 96 -7.41 -4.91 -10.17
N VAL A 97 -8.33 -5.59 -10.87
CA VAL A 97 -9.24 -6.60 -10.28
C VAL A 97 -8.47 -7.75 -9.64
N LYS A 98 -7.44 -8.27 -10.33
CA LYS A 98 -6.63 -9.39 -9.83
C LYS A 98 -5.81 -8.98 -8.60
N THR A 99 -5.30 -7.74 -8.59
CA THR A 99 -4.64 -7.13 -7.44
C THR A 99 -5.58 -7.01 -6.24
N LEU A 100 -6.80 -6.47 -6.42
CA LEU A 100 -7.79 -6.35 -5.34
C LEU A 100 -8.21 -7.71 -4.78
N LYS A 101 -8.37 -8.73 -5.63
CA LYS A 101 -8.64 -10.10 -5.17
C LYS A 101 -7.50 -10.64 -4.29
N PHE A 102 -6.24 -10.40 -4.68
CA PHE A 102 -5.09 -10.78 -3.85
C PHE A 102 -5.07 -10.00 -2.53
N VAL A 103 -5.36 -8.69 -2.56
CA VAL A 103 -5.43 -7.87 -1.34
C VAL A 103 -6.45 -8.43 -0.36
N ARG A 104 -7.68 -8.68 -0.82
CA ARG A 104 -8.75 -9.26 0.01
C ARG A 104 -8.39 -10.64 0.55
N ASN A 105 -7.93 -11.54 -0.31
CA ASN A 105 -7.83 -12.96 0.03
C ASN A 105 -6.51 -13.31 0.75
N HIS A 106 -5.48 -12.48 0.61
CA HIS A 106 -4.11 -12.86 0.97
C HIS A 106 -3.34 -11.77 1.73
N VAL A 107 -3.53 -10.48 1.43
CA VAL A 107 -2.85 -9.38 2.16
C VAL A 107 -3.57 -9.08 3.48
N ALA A 108 -4.84 -8.67 3.41
CA ALA A 108 -5.60 -8.28 4.59
C ALA A 108 -5.69 -9.37 5.67
N PRO A 109 -5.81 -10.67 5.33
CA PRO A 109 -5.83 -11.74 6.34
C PRO A 109 -4.53 -11.92 7.12
N VAL A 110 -3.37 -11.46 6.61
CA VAL A 110 -2.06 -11.70 7.25
C VAL A 110 -1.45 -10.48 7.92
N ILE A 111 -1.91 -9.26 7.56
CA ILE A 111 -1.43 -8.01 8.19
C ILE A 111 -2.57 -7.09 8.69
N GLY A 112 -3.83 -7.52 8.56
CA GLY A 112 -4.99 -6.71 8.93
C GLY A 112 -5.41 -5.72 7.83
N PRO A 113 -6.36 -4.81 8.14
CA PRO A 113 -6.87 -3.86 7.17
C PRO A 113 -5.78 -2.89 6.71
N VAL A 114 -5.87 -2.48 5.45
CA VAL A 114 -4.89 -1.61 4.78
C VAL A 114 -5.59 -0.41 4.17
N GLU A 115 -4.84 0.68 4.04
CA GLU A 115 -5.26 1.87 3.30
C GLU A 115 -4.44 1.99 2.02
N ALA A 116 -5.13 2.16 0.88
CA ALA A 116 -4.46 2.48 -0.38
C ALA A 116 -4.02 3.94 -0.40
N VAL A 117 -2.71 4.15 -0.56
CA VAL A 117 -2.07 5.46 -0.60
C VAL A 117 -1.64 5.88 -1.99
N SER A 118 -1.69 4.97 -2.97
CA SER A 118 -1.52 5.30 -4.39
C SER A 118 -2.10 4.23 -5.30
N GLY A 119 -2.92 4.64 -6.28
CA GLY A 119 -3.46 3.79 -7.34
C GLY A 119 -2.88 4.16 -8.70
N TYR A 120 -3.76 4.46 -9.67
CA TYR A 120 -3.32 4.83 -11.02
C TYR A 120 -2.48 6.11 -11.05
N ARG A 121 -1.48 6.15 -11.95
CA ARG A 121 -0.66 7.33 -12.23
C ARG A 121 -0.57 7.53 -13.73
N ASN A 122 -1.03 8.67 -14.22
CA ASN A 122 -0.77 9.08 -15.60
C ASN A 122 0.75 9.21 -15.86
N GLU A 123 1.15 9.32 -17.13
CA GLU A 123 2.56 9.32 -17.54
C GLU A 123 3.39 10.43 -16.88
N GLY A 124 2.88 11.67 -16.88
CA GLY A 124 3.58 12.81 -16.30
C GLY A 124 3.79 12.65 -14.79
N LEU A 125 2.74 12.21 -14.07
CA LEU A 125 2.83 12.00 -12.63
C LEU A 125 3.73 10.80 -12.28
N ASN A 126 3.69 9.72 -13.07
CA ASN A 126 4.59 8.60 -12.87
C ASN A 126 6.05 9.01 -13.07
N GLN A 127 6.36 9.78 -14.12
CA GLN A 127 7.71 10.26 -14.37
C GLN A 127 8.21 11.19 -13.26
N CYS A 128 7.40 12.18 -12.86
CA CYS A 128 7.79 13.13 -11.82
C CYS A 128 7.99 12.47 -10.45
N SER A 129 7.14 11.49 -10.09
CA SER A 129 7.26 10.74 -8.82
C SER A 129 8.37 9.68 -8.83
N GLY A 130 9.26 9.69 -9.83
CA GLY A 130 10.37 8.74 -9.93
C GLY A 130 9.95 7.32 -10.28
N GLY A 131 8.75 7.13 -10.82
CA GLY A 131 8.25 5.84 -11.24
C GLY A 131 9.01 5.28 -12.45
N ALA A 132 9.26 3.98 -12.44
CA ALA A 132 9.89 3.29 -13.57
C ALA A 132 9.08 3.48 -14.86
N LYS A 133 9.75 3.45 -16.02
CA LYS A 133 9.11 3.53 -17.34
C LYS A 133 7.99 2.49 -17.49
N GLU A 134 8.25 1.26 -17.05
CA GLU A 134 7.30 0.14 -17.11
C GLU A 134 6.47 -0.03 -15.83
N SER A 135 6.29 1.04 -15.05
CA SER A 135 5.56 1.03 -13.78
C SER A 135 4.15 0.43 -13.94
N ALA A 136 3.79 -0.45 -13.01
CA ALA A 136 2.48 -1.08 -12.95
C ALA A 136 1.35 -0.07 -12.62
N HIS A 137 1.67 1.07 -11.99
CA HIS A 137 0.69 2.13 -11.71
C HIS A 137 0.17 2.81 -12.98
N ARG A 138 0.99 2.87 -14.05
CA ARG A 138 0.59 3.47 -15.34
C ARG A 138 -0.53 2.72 -16.05
N HIS A 139 -0.70 1.44 -15.71
CA HIS A 139 -1.72 0.56 -16.28
C HIS A 139 -2.65 0.00 -15.21
N PHE A 140 -2.69 0.68 -14.05
CA PHE A 140 -3.56 0.37 -12.92
C PHE A 140 -3.50 -1.06 -12.37
N PHE A 141 -2.43 -1.80 -12.64
CA PHE A 141 -2.18 -3.08 -11.98
C PHE A 141 -1.81 -2.88 -10.51
N ALA A 142 -1.22 -1.74 -10.16
CA ALA A 142 -0.59 -1.54 -8.86
C ALA A 142 -1.41 -0.70 -7.89
N ILE A 143 -1.33 -1.09 -6.61
CA ILE A 143 -1.76 -0.31 -5.47
C ILE A 143 -0.61 -0.27 -4.45
N ASP A 144 -0.25 0.93 -4.02
CA ASP A 144 0.61 1.13 -2.84
C ASP A 144 -0.29 1.26 -1.61
N MET A 145 0.08 0.59 -0.53
CA MET A 145 -0.72 0.52 0.69
C MET A 145 0.14 0.69 1.94
N VAL A 146 -0.55 1.06 3.02
CA VAL A 146 -0.03 1.06 4.40
C VAL A 146 -0.99 0.26 5.28
N PRO A 147 -0.51 -0.44 6.32
CA PRO A 147 -1.38 -1.06 7.30
C PRO A 147 -2.09 0.00 8.15
N ILE A 148 -3.39 -0.20 8.43
CA ILE A 148 -4.16 0.69 9.32
C ILE A 148 -3.86 0.35 10.78
N GLN A 149 -3.72 -0.94 11.08
CA GLN A 149 -3.37 -1.41 12.41
C GLN A 149 -1.86 -1.29 12.65
N ALA A 150 -1.49 -1.03 13.90
CA ALA A 150 -0.11 -1.05 14.32
C ALA A 150 0.54 -2.42 14.05
N ILE A 151 1.58 -2.43 13.22
CA ILE A 151 2.40 -3.60 12.92
C ILE A 151 3.84 -3.12 12.75
N THR A 152 4.82 -3.88 13.25
CA THR A 152 6.22 -3.53 13.00
C THR A 152 6.57 -3.81 11.54
N ARG A 153 7.50 -3.05 10.98
CA ARG A 153 7.98 -3.26 9.60
C ARG A 153 8.44 -4.70 9.38
N GLU A 154 9.15 -5.27 10.35
CA GLU A 154 9.69 -6.63 10.26
C GLU A 154 8.57 -7.67 10.25
N ALA A 155 7.54 -7.51 11.10
CA ALA A 155 6.39 -8.40 11.12
C ALA A 155 5.60 -8.32 9.80
N MET A 156 5.36 -7.11 9.29
CA MET A 156 4.70 -6.90 8.01
C MET A 156 5.47 -7.54 6.85
N ILE A 157 6.79 -7.30 6.75
CA ILE A 157 7.65 -7.89 5.73
C ILE A 157 7.58 -9.42 5.80
N ARG A 158 7.76 -10.02 6.99
CA ARG A 158 7.71 -11.48 7.14
C ARG A 158 6.38 -12.06 6.65
N SER A 159 5.26 -11.49 7.07
CA SER A 159 3.92 -11.95 6.65
C SER A 159 3.69 -11.81 5.15
N LEU A 160 4.04 -10.66 4.56
CA LEU A 160 3.85 -10.40 3.14
C LEU A 160 4.76 -11.24 2.25
N CYS A 161 6.03 -11.43 2.64
CA CYS A 161 6.94 -12.31 1.92
C CYS A 161 6.49 -13.78 1.97
N ALA A 162 5.99 -14.24 3.12
CA ALA A 162 5.46 -15.59 3.26
C ALA A 162 4.24 -15.83 2.36
N ILE A 163 3.26 -14.92 2.37
CA ILE A 163 2.06 -15.06 1.54
C ILE A 163 2.35 -14.90 0.05
N HIS A 164 3.30 -14.02 -0.32
CA HIS A 164 3.76 -13.86 -1.70
C HIS A 164 4.43 -15.14 -2.22
N ARG A 165 5.30 -15.76 -1.42
CA ARG A 165 5.92 -17.04 -1.78
C ARG A 165 4.89 -18.15 -1.94
N TRP A 166 3.83 -18.16 -1.13
CA TRP A 166 2.83 -19.23 -1.15
C TRP A 166 1.77 -19.07 -2.24
N ARG A 167 1.32 -17.84 -2.51
CA ARG A 167 0.15 -17.54 -3.37
C ARG A 167 0.43 -16.59 -4.52
N GLY A 168 1.56 -15.88 -4.50
CA GLY A 168 1.84 -14.79 -5.42
C GLY A 168 1.96 -15.23 -6.87
N GLU A 169 2.53 -16.40 -7.15
CA GLU A 169 2.71 -16.90 -8.51
C GLU A 169 1.37 -17.11 -9.22
N GLY A 170 0.39 -17.72 -8.55
CA GLY A 170 -0.96 -17.91 -9.10
C GLY A 170 -1.71 -16.60 -9.40
N TYR A 171 -1.22 -15.48 -8.87
CA TYR A 171 -1.79 -14.15 -9.09
C TYR A 171 -0.90 -13.20 -9.89
N ASP A 172 0.28 -13.64 -10.35
CA ASP A 172 1.31 -12.79 -10.98
C ASP A 172 1.73 -11.61 -10.11
N ILE A 173 1.87 -11.83 -8.80
CA ILE A 173 2.05 -10.72 -7.86
C ILE A 173 3.46 -10.17 -7.92
N GLY A 174 3.57 -8.89 -8.23
CA GLY A 174 4.70 -8.07 -7.84
C GLY A 174 4.53 -7.57 -6.42
N LEU A 175 5.52 -7.86 -5.56
CA LEU A 175 5.59 -7.35 -4.19
C LEU A 175 6.80 -6.43 -4.02
N GLY A 176 6.56 -5.22 -3.53
CA GLY A 176 7.62 -4.24 -3.29
C GLY A 176 7.54 -3.62 -1.91
N PHE A 177 8.66 -3.10 -1.43
CA PHE A 177 8.75 -2.42 -0.15
C PHE A 177 9.46 -1.08 -0.29
N TYR A 178 8.80 -0.02 0.20
CA TYR A 178 9.40 1.30 0.35
C TYR A 178 10.03 1.43 1.74
N SER A 179 10.29 2.66 2.19
CA SER A 179 10.59 2.96 3.60
C SER A 179 9.39 2.64 4.51
N GLY A 180 9.61 2.64 5.83
CA GLY A 180 8.50 2.63 6.80
C GLY A 180 7.63 1.37 6.77
N THR A 181 6.33 1.53 6.60
CA THR A 181 5.37 0.42 6.47
C THR A 181 4.65 0.42 5.13
N ARG A 182 5.01 1.33 4.23
CA ARG A 182 4.49 1.34 2.87
C ARG A 182 5.02 0.19 2.03
N PHE A 183 4.11 -0.49 1.36
CA PHE A 183 4.42 -1.60 0.45
C PHE A 183 3.60 -1.49 -0.84
N HIS A 184 4.02 -2.24 -1.85
CA HIS A 184 3.45 -2.26 -3.19
C HIS A 184 2.91 -3.65 -3.51
N VAL A 185 1.72 -3.71 -4.09
CA VAL A 185 1.18 -4.94 -4.68
C VAL A 185 0.66 -4.63 -6.08
N ASP A 186 1.07 -5.45 -7.04
CA ASP A 186 0.51 -5.41 -8.39
C ASP A 186 0.36 -6.82 -8.95
N SER A 187 -0.46 -6.97 -9.99
CA SER A 187 -0.67 -8.24 -10.70
C SER A 187 -0.14 -8.23 -12.14
N LYS A 188 0.85 -7.38 -12.44
CA LYS A 188 1.44 -7.25 -13.79
C LYS A 188 2.38 -8.41 -14.13
N ARG A 189 3.14 -8.90 -13.15
CA ARG A 189 4.06 -10.06 -13.28
C ARG A 189 4.58 -10.50 -11.91
N PHE A 190 4.76 -11.81 -11.72
CA PHE A 190 5.33 -12.36 -10.49
C PHE A 190 6.77 -11.90 -10.27
N ARG A 191 7.00 -11.09 -9.23
CA ARG A 191 8.33 -10.59 -8.86
C ARG A 191 8.34 -10.07 -7.43
N LYS A 192 9.55 -9.77 -6.94
CA LYS A 192 9.75 -9.02 -5.71
C LYS A 192 10.83 -7.95 -5.92
N TRP A 193 10.74 -6.83 -5.22
CA TRP A 193 11.75 -5.77 -5.26
C TRP A 193 11.87 -5.01 -3.93
N GLY A 194 12.97 -4.29 -3.75
CA GLY A 194 13.25 -3.50 -2.55
C GLY A 194 13.48 -2.01 -2.83
N PRO A 195 14.05 -1.26 -1.88
CA PRO A 195 14.13 0.21 -1.94
C PRO A 195 14.81 0.80 -3.19
N ASP A 196 15.71 0.08 -3.86
CA ASP A 196 16.35 0.53 -5.10
C ASP A 196 15.57 0.15 -6.38
N GLY A 197 14.37 -0.41 -6.22
CA GLY A 197 13.52 -0.88 -7.32
C GLY A 197 13.94 -2.21 -7.93
N THR A 198 14.96 -2.88 -7.40
CA THR A 198 15.48 -4.16 -7.92
C THR A 198 15.10 -5.34 -7.03
N GLY A 199 15.13 -6.55 -7.62
CA GLY A 199 14.91 -7.79 -6.88
C GLY A 199 16.02 -8.11 -5.88
N ALA A 200 17.25 -7.63 -6.11
CA ALA A 200 18.40 -7.93 -5.27
C ALA A 200 18.24 -7.34 -3.86
N THR A 201 17.62 -6.17 -3.74
CA THR A 201 17.39 -5.49 -2.45
C THR A 201 16.06 -5.86 -1.80
N SER A 202 15.30 -6.81 -2.37
CA SER A 202 14.03 -7.20 -1.78
C SER A 202 14.22 -7.77 -0.36
N PRO A 203 13.51 -7.26 0.65
CA PRO A 203 13.54 -7.84 1.99
C PRO A 203 13.10 -9.32 2.03
N CYS A 204 12.33 -9.77 1.04
CA CYS A 204 11.92 -11.17 0.90
C CYS A 204 13.04 -12.12 0.47
N ASN A 205 14.27 -11.63 0.28
CA ASN A 205 15.44 -12.49 0.07
C ASN A 205 15.97 -13.05 1.39
N ALA A 206 15.67 -12.39 2.50
CA ALA A 206 16.08 -12.79 3.84
C ALA A 206 14.91 -13.30 4.72
N ALA A 207 13.69 -13.41 4.16
CA ALA A 207 12.44 -13.66 4.90
C ALA A 207 11.79 -15.02 4.61
#